data_AF-A0A7X6BJH4-F1
#
_entry.id   AF-A0A7X6BJH4-F1
#
_cell.length_a   1.000
_cell.length_b   1.000
_cell.length_c   1.000
_cell.angle_alpha   90.00
_cell.angle_beta   90.00
_cell.angle_gamma   90.00
#
_symmetry.space_group_name_H-M   'P 1'
#
loop_
_entity.id
_entity.type
_entity.pdbx_description
1 polymer ?
#
loop_
_entity_poly.entity_id
_entity_poly.type
_entity_poly.pdbx_seq_one_letter_code
_entity_poly.pdbx_strand_id
1 'polypeptide(L)'
;MNETLIENWNRVVGQDDIVFHLGDFCLGGSHEWTKILNRLNGKIYLILGNHDLKNIRQGYASRFELTSMQMHIEVDKQKIYLNHCPPLCYGGAYGNTWQLFGHVHTSKNNTGKDALRLDMIFPTQYDVGVDNNDFTPVSFAQVKRIIQKQVEQANKNK
;
A
#
# COMPACT_ATOMS: atom_id res chain seq x y z
N MET A 1 17.23 4.65 9.00
CA MET A 1 15.82 4.38 8.60
C MET A 1 15.75 3.85 7.18
N ASN A 2 16.22 4.58 6.16
CA ASN A 2 16.18 4.11 4.76
C ASN A 2 16.85 2.74 4.56
N GLU A 3 18.02 2.51 5.16
CA GLU A 3 18.72 1.22 5.07
C GLU A 3 17.88 0.05 5.58
N THR A 4 17.26 0.21 6.75
CA THR A 4 16.38 -0.80 7.35
C THR A 4 15.17 -1.10 6.47
N LEU A 5 14.58 -0.08 5.83
CA LEU A 5 13.46 -0.26 4.90
C LEU A 5 13.88 -1.03 3.64
N ILE A 6 15.06 -0.71 3.09
CA ILE A 6 15.62 -1.43 1.93
C ILE A 6 15.93 -2.89 2.29
N GLU A 7 16.53 -3.13 3.45
CA GLU A 7 16.81 -4.49 3.95
C GLU A 7 15.52 -5.29 4.15
N ASN A 8 14.52 -4.71 4.81
CA ASN A 8 13.22 -5.35 5.02
C ASN A 8 12.51 -5.64 3.69
N TRP A 9 12.56 -4.72 2.73
CA TRP A 9 12.01 -4.90 1.40
C TRP A 9 12.67 -6.07 0.69
N ASN A 10 13.99 -6.05 0.56
CA ASN A 10 14.73 -7.06 -0.19
C ASN A 10 14.73 -8.44 0.50
N ARG A 11 14.43 -8.50 1.80
CA ARG A 11 14.22 -9.76 2.51
C ARG A 11 12.99 -10.53 2.04
N VAL A 12 11.94 -9.83 1.58
CA VAL A 12 10.65 -10.45 1.22
C VAL A 12 10.26 -10.29 -0.24
N VAL A 13 10.92 -9.38 -0.97
CA VAL A 13 10.68 -9.13 -2.40
C VAL A 13 11.85 -9.71 -3.20
N GLY A 14 11.55 -10.67 -4.07
CA GLY A 14 12.48 -11.22 -5.07
C GLY A 14 12.63 -10.30 -6.28
N GLN A 15 13.66 -10.56 -7.10
CA GLN A 15 14.00 -9.70 -8.24
C GLN A 15 12.88 -9.61 -9.30
N ASP A 16 12.11 -10.68 -9.47
CA ASP A 16 11.05 -10.80 -10.47
C ASP A 16 9.63 -10.57 -9.91
N ASP A 17 9.52 -10.32 -8.60
CA ASP A 17 8.23 -10.12 -7.95
C ASP A 17 7.58 -8.80 -8.41
N ILE A 18 6.24 -8.79 -8.44
CA ILE A 18 5.46 -7.58 -8.71
C ILE A 18 5.11 -6.91 -7.39
N VAL A 19 5.40 -5.62 -7.29
CA VAL A 19 5.07 -4.83 -6.10
C VAL A 19 4.19 -3.65 -6.45
N PHE A 20 3.05 -3.54 -5.77
CA PHE A 20 2.21 -2.35 -5.82
C PHE A 20 2.55 -1.43 -4.64
N HIS A 21 3.22 -0.32 -4.90
CA HIS A 21 3.56 0.68 -3.89
C HIS A 21 2.43 1.71 -3.80
N LEU A 22 1.77 1.82 -2.64
CA LEU A 22 0.59 2.70 -2.48
C LEU A 22 0.96 4.11 -2.02
N GLY A 23 1.86 4.73 -2.79
CA GLY A 23 2.15 6.17 -2.72
C GLY A 23 3.15 6.57 -1.65
N ASP A 24 3.55 7.83 -1.70
CA ASP A 24 4.55 8.46 -0.82
C ASP A 24 5.85 7.67 -0.79
N PHE A 25 6.38 7.36 -1.98
CA PHE A 25 7.50 6.44 -2.19
C PHE A 25 8.76 6.81 -1.40
N CYS A 26 9.15 8.08 -1.47
CA CYS A 26 10.34 8.54 -0.78
C CYS A 26 10.29 10.05 -0.56
N LEU A 27 10.56 10.46 0.69
CA LEU A 27 10.83 11.85 1.04
C LEU A 27 12.17 12.30 0.44
N GLY A 28 12.13 13.36 -0.35
CA GLY A 28 13.30 13.93 -1.00
C GLY A 28 13.05 14.26 -2.46
N GLY A 29 14.12 14.66 -3.15
CA GLY A 29 14.08 14.87 -4.59
C GLY A 29 14.48 13.64 -5.38
N SER A 30 14.51 13.82 -6.70
CA SER A 30 15.04 12.90 -7.71
C SER A 30 16.29 12.11 -7.28
N HIS A 31 17.27 12.76 -6.65
CA HIS A 31 18.51 12.12 -6.20
C HIS A 31 18.27 10.97 -5.20
N GLU A 32 17.42 11.19 -4.21
CA GLU A 32 17.11 10.17 -3.19
C GLU A 32 16.26 9.04 -3.79
N TRP A 33 15.32 9.37 -4.68
CA TRP A 33 14.56 8.36 -5.42
C TRP A 33 15.47 7.45 -6.23
N THR A 34 16.46 8.01 -6.95
CA THR A 34 17.41 7.19 -7.72
C THR A 34 18.24 6.27 -6.82
N LYS A 35 18.75 6.78 -5.69
CA LYS A 35 19.51 5.97 -4.73
C LYS A 35 18.71 4.78 -4.21
N ILE A 36 17.43 5.00 -3.90
CA ILE A 36 16.57 3.95 -3.34
C ILE A 36 16.13 2.99 -4.45
N LEU A 37 15.59 3.48 -5.57
CA LEU A 37 15.08 2.63 -6.66
C LEU A 37 16.13 1.66 -7.22
N ASN A 38 17.39 2.06 -7.28
CA ASN A 38 18.48 1.19 -7.75
C ASN A 38 18.76 0.00 -6.81
N ARG A 39 18.21 0.00 -5.60
CA ARG A 39 18.51 -0.97 -4.54
C ARG A 39 17.31 -1.83 -4.17
N LEU A 40 16.12 -1.54 -4.68
CA LEU A 40 14.92 -2.29 -4.39
C LEU A 40 14.74 -3.42 -5.40
N ASN A 41 14.47 -4.62 -4.89
CA ASN A 41 14.06 -5.75 -5.71
C ASN A 41 12.62 -5.56 -6.24
N GLY A 42 12.31 -6.25 -7.34
CA GLY A 42 10.97 -6.36 -7.88
C GLY A 42 10.61 -5.29 -8.93
N LYS A 43 9.50 -5.54 -9.60
CA LYS A 43 8.87 -4.69 -10.61
C LYS A 43 7.82 -3.82 -9.94
N ILE A 44 8.11 -2.53 -9.82
CA ILE A 44 7.32 -1.63 -8.99
C ILE A 44 6.26 -0.89 -9.81
N TYR A 45 5.01 -1.07 -9.42
CA TYR A 45 3.84 -0.32 -9.87
C TYR A 45 3.50 0.71 -8.79
N LEU A 46 3.57 2.00 -9.12
CA LEU A 46 3.35 3.07 -8.15
C LEU A 46 1.92 3.62 -8.26
N ILE A 47 1.17 3.51 -7.17
CA ILE A 47 -0.11 4.19 -7.00
C ILE A 47 0.20 5.51 -6.30
N LEU A 48 -0.01 6.62 -6.99
CA LEU A 48 0.54 7.93 -6.60
C LEU A 48 -0.06 8.45 -5.29
N GLY A 49 0.83 8.76 -4.35
CA GLY A 49 0.53 9.54 -3.15
C GLY A 49 0.69 11.04 -3.38
N ASN A 50 0.24 11.83 -2.41
CA ASN A 50 0.27 13.29 -2.55
C ASN A 50 1.71 13.85 -2.55
N HIS A 51 2.68 13.11 -1.97
CA HIS A 51 4.09 13.53 -1.97
C HIS A 51 4.88 13.11 -3.21
N ASP A 52 4.33 12.26 -4.08
CA ASP A 52 5.03 11.74 -5.26
C ASP A 52 5.00 12.71 -6.46
N LEU A 53 3.96 13.53 -6.56
CA LEU A 53 3.63 14.30 -7.77
C LEU A 53 4.78 15.19 -8.27
N LYS A 54 5.59 15.74 -7.35
CA LYS A 54 6.74 16.57 -7.70
C LYS A 54 7.78 15.79 -8.49
N ASN A 55 8.18 14.61 -8.01
CA ASN A 55 9.22 13.80 -8.65
C ASN A 55 8.70 13.16 -9.94
N ILE A 56 7.42 12.79 -9.99
CA ILE A 56 6.77 12.31 -11.21
C ILE A 56 6.82 13.36 -12.33
N ARG A 57 6.51 14.62 -12.02
CA ARG A 57 6.64 15.74 -12.99
C ARG A 57 8.08 15.99 -13.44
N GLN A 58 9.07 15.51 -12.70
CA GLN A 58 10.48 15.56 -13.07
C GLN A 58 10.94 14.35 -13.90
N GLY A 59 10.02 13.50 -14.37
CA GLY A 59 10.30 12.40 -15.30
C GLY A 59 10.51 11.03 -14.64
N TYR A 60 10.34 10.91 -13.32
CA TYR A 60 10.56 9.66 -12.59
C TYR A 60 9.49 8.59 -12.84
N ALA A 61 8.38 8.91 -13.50
CA ALA A 61 7.37 7.92 -13.87
C ALA A 61 7.96 6.75 -14.66
N SER A 62 8.97 7.03 -15.51
CA SER A 62 9.67 6.03 -16.34
C SER A 62 10.50 5.01 -15.54
N ARG A 63 10.69 5.23 -14.24
CA ARG A 63 11.43 4.31 -13.35
C ARG A 63 10.55 3.24 -12.71
N PHE A 64 9.24 3.30 -12.96
CA PHE A 64 8.25 2.33 -12.51
C PHE A 64 7.64 1.63 -13.73
N GLU A 65 7.13 0.42 -13.54
CA GLU A 65 6.40 -0.29 -14.59
C GLU A 65 5.14 0.48 -15.02
N LEU A 66 4.48 1.10 -14.05
CA LEU A 66 3.33 1.95 -14.26
C LEU A 66 3.16 2.90 -13.08
N THR A 67 2.72 4.12 -13.35
CA THR A 67 2.24 5.06 -12.34
C THR A 67 0.78 5.39 -12.57
N SER A 68 -0.06 5.31 -11.54
CA SER A 68 -1.48 5.65 -11.63
C SER A 68 -1.98 6.30 -10.34
N MET A 69 -3.03 7.11 -10.39
CA MET A 69 -3.67 7.65 -9.17
C MET A 69 -4.39 6.56 -8.35
N GLN A 70 -4.86 5.52 -9.03
CA GLN A 70 -5.58 4.38 -8.46
C GLN A 70 -5.53 3.20 -9.43
N MET A 71 -5.78 1.98 -8.95
CA MET A 71 -5.76 0.81 -9.81
C MET A 71 -6.80 -0.23 -9.39
N HIS A 72 -7.31 -0.97 -10.37
CA HIS A 72 -8.08 -2.20 -10.15
C HIS A 72 -7.26 -3.37 -10.66
N ILE A 73 -7.05 -4.36 -9.80
CA ILE A 73 -6.37 -5.59 -10.16
C ILE A 73 -7.23 -6.79 -9.75
N GLU A 74 -6.91 -7.95 -10.34
CA GLU A 74 -7.46 -9.23 -9.94
C GLU A 74 -6.32 -10.21 -9.73
N VAL A 75 -6.28 -10.83 -8.55
CA VAL A 75 -5.31 -11.87 -8.19
C VAL A 75 -6.08 -13.04 -7.62
N ASP A 76 -5.89 -14.25 -8.13
CA ASP A 76 -6.64 -15.45 -7.70
C ASP A 76 -8.18 -15.24 -7.64
N LYS A 77 -8.75 -14.58 -8.67
CA LYS A 77 -10.18 -14.20 -8.77
C LYS A 77 -10.66 -13.21 -7.70
N GLN A 78 -9.76 -12.69 -6.88
CA GLN A 78 -10.05 -11.65 -5.90
C GLN A 78 -9.86 -10.27 -6.52
N LYS A 79 -10.94 -9.48 -6.57
CA LYS A 79 -10.89 -8.08 -7.03
C LYS A 79 -10.29 -7.20 -5.95
N ILE A 80 -9.33 -6.37 -6.32
CA ILE A 80 -8.63 -5.48 -5.39
C ILE A 80 -8.59 -4.08 -6.00
N TYR A 81 -9.04 -3.11 -5.22
CA TYR A 81 -8.91 -1.70 -5.49
C TYR A 81 -7.71 -1.14 -4.71
N LEU A 82 -6.81 -0.48 -5.41
CA LEU A 82 -5.59 0.11 -4.85
C LEU A 82 -5.70 1.63 -4.92
N ASN A 83 -5.53 2.28 -3.77
CA ASN A 83 -5.51 3.74 -3.66
C ASN A 83 -4.46 4.15 -2.62
N HIS A 84 -3.91 5.36 -2.70
CA HIS A 84 -3.04 5.86 -1.63
C HIS A 84 -3.85 6.19 -0.37
N CYS A 85 -4.99 6.87 -0.51
CA CYS A 85 -5.86 7.24 0.60
C CYS A 85 -6.96 6.20 0.83
N PRO A 86 -7.45 6.02 2.08
CA PRO A 86 -8.55 5.11 2.38
C PRO A 86 -9.83 5.57 1.67
N PRO A 87 -10.41 4.75 0.78
CA PRO A 87 -11.73 5.04 0.23
C PRO A 87 -12.84 4.83 1.27
N LEU A 88 -13.66 5.85 1.56
CA LEU A 88 -14.82 5.70 2.46
C LEU A 88 -16.06 5.17 1.72
N CYS A 89 -16.26 5.59 0.47
CA CYS A 89 -17.44 5.27 -0.32
C CYS A 89 -17.05 5.00 -1.78
N TYR A 90 -16.47 3.82 -2.03
CA TYR A 90 -16.05 3.41 -3.36
C TYR A 90 -16.82 2.20 -3.88
N GLY A 91 -16.97 2.09 -5.20
CA GLY A 91 -17.68 1.00 -5.86
C GLY A 91 -17.13 -0.37 -5.44
N GLY A 92 -18.00 -1.25 -4.94
CA GLY A 92 -17.61 -2.56 -4.43
C GLY A 92 -17.31 -2.62 -2.92
N ALA A 93 -17.40 -1.50 -2.19
CA ALA A 93 -17.23 -1.47 -0.72
C ALA A 93 -18.22 -2.38 0.04
N TYR A 94 -19.44 -2.52 -0.48
CA TYR A 94 -20.47 -3.42 0.07
C TYR A 94 -20.43 -4.83 -0.55
N GLY A 95 -19.47 -5.11 -1.42
CA GLY A 95 -19.27 -6.40 -2.07
C GLY A 95 -18.01 -7.10 -1.57
N ASN A 96 -17.51 -8.05 -2.35
CA ASN A 96 -16.28 -8.80 -2.03
C ASN A 96 -15.01 -8.12 -2.61
N THR A 97 -15.00 -6.80 -2.84
CA THR A 97 -13.79 -6.13 -3.36
C THR A 97 -12.91 -5.71 -2.20
N TRP A 98 -11.64 -6.13 -2.21
CA TRP A 98 -10.68 -5.68 -1.21
C TRP A 98 -10.18 -4.29 -1.56
N GLN A 99 -9.99 -3.43 -0.57
CA GLN A 99 -9.51 -2.07 -0.79
C GLN A 99 -8.25 -1.85 0.03
N LEU A 100 -7.12 -1.77 -0.68
CA LEU A 100 -5.83 -1.58 -0.04
C LEU A 100 -5.44 -0.12 -0.14
N PHE A 101 -4.96 0.43 0.97
CA PHE A 101 -4.61 1.83 1.11
C PHE A 101 -3.36 2.03 1.99
N GLY A 102 -2.84 3.25 2.01
CA GLY A 102 -1.77 3.70 2.92
C GLY A 102 -2.16 4.99 3.64
N HIS A 103 -1.24 5.96 3.70
CA HIS A 103 -1.49 7.34 4.15
C HIS A 103 -1.83 7.56 5.64
N VAL A 104 -2.62 6.68 6.27
CA VAL A 104 -3.16 6.90 7.63
C VAL A 104 -2.11 6.65 8.72
N HIS A 105 -1.00 5.97 8.37
CA HIS A 105 0.06 5.57 9.31
C HIS A 105 -0.50 4.76 10.49
N THR A 106 -1.40 3.80 10.20
CA THR A 106 -1.98 2.95 11.23
C THR A 106 -0.88 2.19 11.97
N SER A 107 -0.98 2.14 13.30
CA SER A 107 -0.05 1.38 14.14
C SER A 107 -0.73 1.01 15.45
N LYS A 108 -0.11 0.13 16.25
CA LYS A 108 -0.65 -0.32 17.55
C LYS A 108 -0.95 0.84 18.50
N ASN A 109 -0.16 1.92 18.43
CA ASN A 109 -0.29 3.12 19.25
C ASN A 109 -0.62 4.33 18.36
N ASN A 110 -1.57 4.18 17.43
CA ASN A 110 -1.91 5.24 16.49
C ASN A 110 -2.45 6.47 17.21
N THR A 111 -1.71 7.58 17.15
CA THR A 111 -2.09 8.90 17.66
C THR A 111 -2.35 9.90 16.54
N GLY A 112 -2.39 9.44 15.29
CA GLY A 112 -2.65 10.25 14.12
C GLY A 112 -4.05 10.88 14.16
N LYS A 113 -4.18 12.05 13.55
CA LYS A 113 -5.45 12.79 13.48
C LYS A 113 -6.56 12.00 12.77
N ASP A 114 -6.18 11.10 11.89
CA ASP A 114 -7.10 10.26 11.12
C ASP A 114 -7.42 8.92 11.80
N ALA A 115 -6.85 8.62 12.98
CA ALA A 115 -7.06 7.35 13.67
C ALA A 115 -8.54 7.04 13.92
N LEU A 116 -9.32 8.03 14.36
CA LEU A 116 -10.77 7.87 14.60
C LEU A 116 -11.58 7.60 13.32
N ARG A 117 -11.05 7.93 12.13
CA ARG A 117 -11.73 7.65 10.86
C ARG A 117 -11.61 6.18 10.46
N LEU A 118 -10.67 5.44 11.04
CA LEU A 118 -10.52 4.00 10.81
C LEU A 118 -11.72 3.20 11.34
N ASP A 119 -12.49 3.74 12.30
CA ASP A 119 -13.73 3.12 12.78
C ASP A 119 -14.82 3.03 11.70
N MET A 120 -14.67 3.79 10.61
CA MET A 120 -15.64 3.83 9.50
C MET A 120 -15.32 2.86 8.36
N ILE A 121 -14.15 2.20 8.37
CA ILE A 121 -13.74 1.35 7.24
C ILE A 121 -14.37 -0.04 7.31
N PHE A 122 -14.60 -0.64 6.15
CA PHE A 122 -15.13 -2.00 6.03
C PHE A 122 -14.05 -3.05 6.37
N PRO A 123 -14.45 -4.26 6.84
CA PRO A 123 -13.51 -5.35 7.13
C PRO A 123 -12.81 -5.91 5.87
N THR A 124 -13.18 -5.45 4.68
CA THR A 124 -12.51 -5.75 3.40
C THR A 124 -11.44 -4.71 3.03
N GLN A 125 -11.19 -3.72 3.89
CA GLN A 125 -10.19 -2.68 3.69
C GLN A 125 -8.99 -2.89 4.59
N TYR A 126 -7.80 -2.58 4.07
CA TYR A 126 -6.56 -2.78 4.82
C TYR A 126 -5.49 -1.73 4.51
N ASP A 127 -4.88 -1.20 5.58
CA ASP A 127 -3.73 -0.30 5.51
C ASP A 127 -2.44 -1.13 5.30
N VAL A 128 -1.88 -1.07 4.09
CA VAL A 128 -0.61 -1.70 3.71
C VAL A 128 0.60 -0.82 3.99
N GLY A 129 0.41 0.34 4.63
CA GLY A 129 1.48 1.24 5.03
C GLY A 129 2.50 0.57 5.96
N VAL A 130 3.77 0.94 5.81
CA VAL A 130 4.90 0.31 6.51
C VAL A 130 4.76 0.34 8.04
N ASP A 131 4.17 1.39 8.61
CA ASP A 131 3.94 1.53 10.05
C ASP A 131 2.99 0.46 10.62
N ASN A 132 2.09 -0.07 9.80
CA ASN A 132 1.13 -1.11 10.17
C ASN A 132 1.68 -2.53 9.91
N ASN A 133 2.82 -2.64 9.23
CA ASN A 133 3.31 -3.87 8.61
C ASN A 133 4.79 -4.16 8.95
N ASP A 134 5.21 -3.83 10.17
CA ASP A 134 6.57 -4.04 10.67
C ASP A 134 7.65 -3.55 9.69
N PHE A 135 7.38 -2.42 9.05
CA PHE A 135 8.26 -1.78 8.08
C PHE A 135 8.67 -2.70 6.91
N THR A 136 7.77 -3.59 6.49
CA THR A 136 8.02 -4.64 5.50
C THR A 136 6.85 -4.73 4.50
N PRO A 137 7.09 -4.93 3.18
CA PRO A 137 6.02 -5.20 2.23
C PRO A 137 5.17 -6.42 2.59
N VAL A 138 3.87 -6.38 2.28
CA VAL A 138 2.94 -7.49 2.51
C VAL A 138 2.57 -8.20 1.21
N SER A 139 2.69 -9.53 1.22
CA SER A 139 2.28 -10.38 0.10
C SER A 139 0.76 -10.51 0.01
N PHE A 140 0.26 -10.86 -1.17
CA PHE A 140 -1.16 -11.19 -1.38
C PHE A 140 -1.67 -12.25 -0.39
N ALA A 141 -0.88 -13.29 -0.12
CA ALA A 141 -1.24 -14.35 0.82
C ALA A 141 -1.39 -13.83 2.27
N GLN A 142 -0.56 -12.86 2.67
CA GLN A 142 -0.70 -12.20 3.97
C GLN A 142 -1.96 -11.35 4.02
N VAL A 143 -2.17 -10.47 3.02
CA VAL A 143 -3.36 -9.62 2.91
C VAL A 143 -4.65 -10.46 2.96
N LYS A 144 -4.69 -11.57 2.22
CA LYS A 144 -5.81 -12.52 2.22
C LYS A 144 -6.13 -13.03 3.62
N ARG A 145 -5.13 -13.52 4.36
CA ARG A 145 -5.32 -14.01 5.72
C ARG A 145 -5.79 -12.91 6.68
N ILE A 146 -5.28 -11.69 6.52
CA ILE A 146 -5.64 -10.54 7.35
C ILE A 146 -7.11 -10.17 7.13
N ILE A 147 -7.50 -9.95 5.88
CA ILE A 147 -8.87 -9.56 5.52
C ILE A 147 -9.88 -10.67 5.89
N GLN A 148 -9.54 -11.94 5.68
CA GLN A 148 -10.41 -13.05 6.10
C GLN A 148 -10.68 -13.02 7.61
N LYS A 149 -9.65 -12.82 8.44
CA LYS A 149 -9.81 -12.68 9.90
C LYS A 149 -10.63 -11.45 10.28
N GLN A 150 -10.43 -10.32 9.60
CA GLN A 150 -11.22 -9.09 9.84
C GLN A 150 -12.70 -9.33 9.55
N VAL A 151 -13.03 -9.98 8.43
CA VAL A 151 -14.41 -10.33 8.06
C VAL A 151 -15.03 -11.30 9.04
N GLU A 152 -14.30 -12.34 9.46
CA GLU A 152 -14.76 -13.30 10.48
C GLU A 152 -15.08 -12.60 11.80
N GLN A 153 -14.22 -11.68 12.25
CA GLN A 153 -14.43 -10.92 13.48
C GLN A 153 -15.63 -9.98 13.37
N ALA A 154 -15.79 -9.29 12.24
CA ALA A 154 -16.91 -8.40 12.00
C ALA A 154 -18.25 -9.16 11.99
N ASN A 155 -18.28 -10.41 11.51
CA ASN A 155 -19.48 -11.23 11.51
C ASN A 155 -19.82 -11.80 12.90
N LYS A 156 -18.83 -12.00 13.78
CA LYS A 156 -19.08 -12.42 15.19
C LYS A 156 -19.66 -11.30 16.05
N ASN A 157 -19.41 -10.05 15.69
CA ASN A 157 -19.86 -8.86 16.42
C ASN A 157 -21.22 -8.33 15.94
N LYS A 158 -21.87 -9.00 14.97
CA LYS A 158 -23.24 -8.73 14.52
C LYS A 158 -24.22 -9.60 15.28
#